data_AF-A0A6I9NLA9-F1
#
_entry.id   AF-A0A6I9NLA9-F1
#
_cell.length_a   1.000
_cell.length_b   1.000
_cell.length_c   1.000
_cell.angle_alpha   90.00
_cell.angle_beta   90.00
_cell.angle_gamma   90.00
#
_symmetry.space_group_name_H-M   'P 1'
#
loop_
_entity.id
_entity.type
_entity.pdbx_description
1 polymer ?
#
loop_
_entity_poly.entity_id
_entity_poly.type
_entity_poly.pdbx_seq_one_letter_code
_entity_poly.pdbx_strand_id
1 'polypeptide(L)'
;MDAIVMDGLTLGSGAVSAVRNITNPIQLARLVMDKTSNSCLTAEGASQFARSMGVPEVSPESLITEYSRMRWAKNLAPDANPVESQM
;
A
#
# COMPACT_ATOMS: atom_id res chain seq x y z
N MET A 1 -3.41 0.03 -0.15
CA MET A 1 -2.29 -0.22 0.78
C MET A 1 -1.41 1.01 0.80
N ASP A 2 -0.66 1.19 1.88
CA ASP A 2 0.21 2.33 2.13
C ASP A 2 1.54 1.81 2.71
N ALA A 3 2.65 2.46 2.39
CA ALA A 3 3.96 2.10 2.90
C ALA A 3 4.93 3.28 2.89
N ILE A 4 5.86 3.31 3.84
CA ILE A 4 6.93 4.30 3.93
C ILE A 4 8.24 3.62 4.34
N VAL A 5 9.35 4.08 3.76
CA VAL A 5 10.71 3.69 4.13
C VAL A 5 11.56 4.95 4.34
N MET A 6 12.48 4.88 5.31
CA MET A 6 13.45 5.93 5.60
C MET A 6 14.82 5.32 5.82
N ASP A 7 15.86 5.97 5.32
CA ASP A 7 17.25 5.68 5.65
C ASP A 7 17.73 6.65 6.74
N GLY A 8 18.07 6.12 7.91
CA GLY A 8 18.52 6.92 9.06
C GLY A 8 19.91 7.55 8.88
N LEU A 9 20.73 7.07 7.95
CA LEU A 9 22.06 7.63 7.70
C LEU A 9 21.98 8.88 6.81
N THR A 10 21.17 8.83 5.76
CA THR A 10 21.06 9.90 4.75
C THR A 10 19.85 10.82 4.98
N LEU A 11 18.94 10.43 5.86
CA LEU A 11 17.60 11.03 6.05
C LEU A 11 16.72 10.97 4.78
N GLY A 12 17.12 10.18 3.77
CA GLY A 12 16.30 9.91 2.60
C GLY A 12 15.02 9.16 2.99
N SER A 13 13.91 9.49 2.34
CA SER A 13 12.64 8.80 2.56
C SER A 13 11.82 8.68 1.28
N GLY A 14 10.99 7.65 1.22
CA GLY A 14 10.04 7.43 0.16
C GLY A 14 8.78 6.76 0.68
N ALA A 15 7.64 7.19 0.18
CA ALA A 15 6.34 6.74 0.61
C ALA A 15 5.39 6.55 -0.57
N VAL A 16 4.46 5.61 -0.40
CA VAL A 16 3.31 5.44 -1.29
C VAL A 16 2.04 5.29 -0.49
N SER A 17 0.96 5.87 -1.01
CA SER A 17 -0.37 5.79 -0.41
C SER A 17 -1.45 5.45 -1.42
N ALA A 18 -2.54 4.82 -0.95
CA ALA A 18 -3.69 4.40 -1.73
C ALA A 18 -3.33 3.54 -2.95
N VAL A 19 -2.22 2.79 -2.88
CA VAL A 19 -1.80 1.90 -3.95
C VAL A 19 -2.67 0.66 -3.97
N ARG A 20 -2.96 0.19 -5.18
CA ARG A 20 -3.72 -1.03 -5.47
C ARG A 20 -2.88 -1.91 -6.37
N ASN A 21 -3.23 -3.19 -6.45
CA ASN A 21 -2.65 -4.12 -7.44
C ASN A 21 -1.14 -4.37 -7.30
N ILE A 22 -0.52 -4.06 -6.16
CA ILE A 22 0.93 -4.23 -5.95
C ILE A 22 1.16 -5.11 -4.74
N THR A 23 1.82 -6.26 -4.92
CA THR A 23 2.08 -7.22 -3.84
C THR A 23 2.94 -6.63 -2.72
N ASN A 24 3.96 -5.84 -3.06
CA ASN A 24 4.93 -5.31 -2.10
C ASN A 24 5.01 -3.77 -2.14
N PRO A 25 4.07 -3.04 -1.52
CA PRO A 25 4.09 -1.57 -1.49
C PRO A 25 5.39 -0.96 -0.95
N ILE A 26 6.08 -1.65 -0.02
CA ILE A 26 7.34 -1.17 0.55
C ILE A 26 8.48 -1.12 -0.48
N GLN A 27 8.49 -2.02 -1.47
CA GLN A 27 9.46 -1.98 -2.57
C GLN A 27 9.20 -0.77 -3.47
N LEU A 28 7.93 -0.43 -3.72
CA LEU A 28 7.59 0.78 -4.45
C LEU A 28 7.97 2.05 -3.67
N ALA A 29 7.73 2.09 -2.36
CA ALA A 29 8.17 3.19 -1.49
C ALA A 29 9.69 3.39 -1.56
N ARG A 30 10.45 2.29 -1.62
CA ARG A 30 11.91 2.34 -1.84
C ARG A 30 12.29 2.93 -3.20
N LEU A 31 11.57 2.57 -4.26
CA LEU A 31 11.78 3.17 -5.58
C LEU A 31 11.47 4.67 -5.59
N VAL A 32 10.45 5.14 -4.85
CA VAL A 32 10.17 6.57 -4.70
C VAL A 32 11.39 7.30 -4.10
N MET A 33 11.98 6.74 -3.03
CA MET A 33 13.17 7.28 -2.40
C MET A 33 14.39 7.31 -3.34
N ASP A 34 14.61 6.23 -4.09
CA ASP A 34 15.83 6.04 -4.87
C ASP A 34 15.76 6.69 -6.28
N LYS A 35 14.57 6.94 -6.82
CA LYS A 35 14.36 7.32 -8.24
C LYS A 35 13.59 8.61 -8.46
N THR A 36 13.15 9.30 -7.41
CA THR A 36 12.39 10.54 -7.56
C THR A 36 12.88 11.62 -6.59
N SER A 37 12.57 12.88 -6.89
CA SER A 37 12.77 14.00 -5.96
C SER A 37 11.60 14.18 -4.99
N ASN A 38 10.55 13.36 -5.09
CA ASN A 38 9.35 13.45 -4.26
C ASN A 38 9.45 12.46 -3.10
N SER A 39 8.98 12.83 -1.92
CA SER A 39 8.98 11.93 -0.75
C SER A 39 7.76 11.00 -0.70
N CYS A 40 6.65 11.34 -1.37
CA CYS A 40 5.42 10.54 -1.35
C CYS A 40 4.66 10.62 -2.67
N LEU A 41 4.19 9.47 -3.17
CA LEU A 41 3.26 9.37 -4.30
C LEU A 41 1.96 8.71 -3.86
N THR A 42 0.81 9.17 -4.37
CA THR A 42 -0.50 8.69 -3.93
C THR A 42 -1.39 8.27 -5.10
N ALA A 43 -2.20 7.23 -4.88
CA ALA A 43 -3.23 6.74 -5.79
C ALA A 43 -2.71 6.57 -7.22
N GLU A 44 -3.38 7.20 -8.21
CA GLU A 44 -3.05 7.03 -9.63
C GLU A 44 -1.62 7.46 -9.96
N GLY A 45 -1.08 8.49 -9.29
CA GLY A 45 0.31 8.91 -9.49
C GLY A 45 1.31 7.84 -9.06
N ALA A 46 1.02 7.11 -7.98
CA ALA A 46 1.84 5.98 -7.55
C ALA A 46 1.70 4.78 -8.49
N SER A 47 0.49 4.52 -9.04
CA SER A 47 0.27 3.45 -10.02
C SER A 47 1.00 3.73 -11.34
N GLN A 48 0.98 4.97 -11.85
CA GLN A 48 1.74 5.34 -13.03
C GLN A 48 3.24 5.19 -12.81
N PHE A 49 3.74 5.61 -11.64
CA PHE A 49 5.13 5.44 -11.28
C PHE A 49 5.52 3.96 -11.21
N ALA A 50 4.70 3.11 -10.58
CA ALA A 50 4.93 1.67 -10.50
C ALA A 50 5.07 1.03 -11.90
N ARG A 51 4.16 1.37 -12.83
CA ARG A 51 4.24 0.93 -14.23
C ARG A 51 5.51 1.40 -14.91
N SER A 52 5.89 2.67 -14.72
CA SER A 52 7.11 3.24 -15.30
C SER A 52 8.40 2.57 -14.80
N MET A 53 8.37 2.04 -13.57
CA MET A 53 9.49 1.31 -12.95
C MET A 53 9.45 -0.21 -13.22
N GLY A 54 8.46 -0.71 -13.96
CA GLY A 54 8.31 -2.13 -14.29
C GLY A 54 7.87 -3.01 -13.11
N VAL A 55 7.19 -2.44 -12.11
CA VAL A 55 6.63 -3.21 -10.98
C VAL A 55 5.44 -4.05 -11.48
N PRO A 56 5.43 -5.38 -11.25
CA PRO A 56 4.31 -6.22 -11.66
C PRO A 56 3.00 -5.84 -10.96
N GLU A 57 1.94 -5.72 -11.74
CA GLU A 57 0.58 -5.59 -11.21
C GLU A 57 -0.03 -6.98 -10.98
N VAL A 58 -0.78 -7.12 -9.89
CA VAL A 58 -1.55 -8.33 -9.56
C VAL A 58 -3.04 -8.00 -9.46
N SER A 59 -3.90 -9.02 -9.59
CA SER A 59 -5.33 -8.82 -9.41
C SER A 59 -5.63 -8.38 -7.97
N PRO A 60 -6.65 -7.52 -7.74
CA PRO A 60 -7.04 -7.15 -6.39
C PRO A 60 -7.41 -8.37 -5.53
N GLU A 61 -8.06 -9.35 -6.14
CA GLU A 61 -8.54 -10.58 -5.49
C GLU A 61 -7.38 -11.41 -4.93
N SER A 62 -6.21 -11.42 -5.57
CA SER A 62 -5.05 -12.14 -5.03
C SER A 62 -4.50 -11.54 -3.74
N LEU A 63 -4.87 -10.29 -3.42
CA LEU A 63 -4.46 -9.58 -2.19
C LEU A 63 -5.54 -9.64 -1.10
N ILE A 64 -6.74 -10.13 -1.42
CA ILE A 64 -7.89 -10.17 -0.51
C ILE A 64 -8.11 -11.61 -0.04
N THR A 65 -7.81 -11.88 1.23
CA THR A 65 -8.06 -13.19 1.84
C THR A 65 -9.51 -13.35 2.27
N GLU A 66 -9.98 -14.60 2.38
CA GLU A 66 -11.33 -14.88 2.88
C GLU A 66 -11.56 -14.31 4.29
N TYR A 67 -10.56 -14.42 5.16
CA TYR A 67 -10.60 -13.83 6.50
C TYR A 67 -10.81 -12.31 6.45
N SER A 68 -10.12 -11.59 5.55
CA SER A 68 -10.30 -10.14 5.40
C SER A 68 -11.70 -9.77 4.89
N ARG A 69 -12.28 -10.58 3.98
CA ARG A 69 -13.66 -10.43 3.50
C ARG A 69 -14.68 -10.63 4.62
N MET A 70 -14.56 -11.72 5.37
CA MET A 70 -15.43 -12.02 6.51
C MET A 70 -15.39 -10.88 7.54
N ARG A 71 -14.20 -10.36 7.86
CA ARG A 71 -14.03 -9.24 8.78
C ARG A 71 -14.65 -7.95 8.27
N TRP A 72 -14.45 -7.63 7.00
CA TRP A 72 -15.09 -6.47 6.38
C TRP A 72 -16.62 -6.58 6.45
N ALA A 73 -17.19 -7.75 6.15
CA ALA A 73 -18.63 -7.98 6.23
C ALA A 73 -19.18 -7.82 7.66
N LYS A 74 -18.48 -8.36 8.68
CA LYS A 74 -18.87 -8.18 10.10
C LYS A 74 -18.87 -6.70 10.50
N ASN A 75 -17.90 -5.92 10.01
CA ASN A 75 -17.75 -4.51 10.35
C ASN A 75 -18.73 -3.56 9.63
N LEU A 76 -19.59 -4.07 8.73
CA LEU A 76 -20.67 -3.28 8.11
C LEU A 76 -21.91 -3.16 9.01
N ALA A 77 -22.04 -3.97 10.07
CA ALA A 77 -23.17 -3.88 10.98
C ALA A 77 -23.14 -2.56 11.79
N PRO A 78 -24.29 -1.91 12.05
CA PRO A 78 -24.34 -0.59 12.70
C PRO A 78 -23.70 -0.53 14.10
N ASP A 79 -23.71 -1.66 14.80
CA ASP A 79 -23.21 -1.85 16.16
C ASP A 79 -21.88 -2.62 16.21
N ALA A 80 -21.27 -2.86 15.05
CA ALA A 80 -19.98 -3.55 14.99
C ALA A 80 -18.89 -2.74 15.68
N ASN A 81 -18.02 -3.44 16.42
CA ASN A 81 -16.76 -2.89 16.93
C ASN A 81 -15.59 -3.39 16.06
N PRO A 82 -15.04 -2.55 15.16
CA PRO A 82 -13.95 -2.96 14.28
C PRO A 82 -12.69 -3.39 15.02
N VAL A 83 -12.49 -2.96 16.28
CA VAL A 83 -11.32 -3.30 17.10
C VAL A 83 -11.39 -4.76 17.55
N GLU A 84 -12.56 -5.28 17.90
CA GLU A 84 -12.72 -6.71 18.26
C GLU A 84 -12.39 -7.63 17.09
N SER A 85 -12.62 -7.17 15.86
CA SER A 85 -12.23 -7.95 14.68
C SER A 85 -10.72 -8.06 14.50
N GLN A 86 -9.93 -7.16 15.11
CA GLN A 86 -8.47 -7.02 14.92
C GLN A 86 -7.60 -7.90 15.82
N MET A 87 -8.17 -8.52 16.85
CA MET A 87 -7.50 -9.54 17.69
C MET A 87 -7.57 -10.93 17.05
#